data_AF-A0A434ET20-F1
#
_entry.id   AF-A0A434ET20-F1
#
_cell.length_a   1.000
_cell.length_b   1.000
_cell.length_c   1.000
_cell.angle_alpha   90.00
_cell.angle_beta   90.00
_cell.angle_gamma   90.00
#
_symmetry.space_group_name_H-M   'P 1'
#
loop_
_entity.id
_entity.type
_entity.pdbx_description
1 polymer ?
#
loop_
_entity_poly.entity_id
_entity_poly.type
_entity_poly.pdbx_seq_one_letter_code
_entity_poly.pdbx_strand_id
1 'polypeptide(L)'
;PEAIEAILLGRSRLDAKVAVLKPLSSAISIGSGGPFGAEGPIIMTGGAIGSLIAQMLPVSDNERKTLLVAGAAAGMTTVFGTPIAAIMLAVELLLFEWTPRSFIPVAVAAIVAEVERTLLHMPSPIFPFSGSMEASVAGLGGWVLVGIAAGLLSGLLTQLVYACEDAFLKLPIHWMWWPMIGGLVVGIGGLIEPHALGVGYDNIANMLDG
;
A
#
# COMPACT_ATOMS: atom_id res chain seq x y z
N PRO A 1 -10.50 -1.32 -5.73
CA PRO A 1 -9.82 -1.09 -4.43
C PRO A 1 -10.77 -0.40 -3.43
N GLU A 2 -10.97 -1.01 -2.26
CA GLU A 2 -12.03 -0.63 -1.31
C GLU A 2 -11.88 0.79 -0.74
N ALA A 3 -10.65 1.31 -0.60
CA ALA A 3 -10.40 2.70 -0.20
C ALA A 3 -10.98 3.70 -1.22
N ILE A 4 -10.68 3.48 -2.50
CA ILE A 4 -11.16 4.32 -3.59
C ILE A 4 -12.68 4.21 -3.71
N GLU A 5 -13.23 3.01 -3.56
CA GLU A 5 -14.67 2.81 -3.56
C GLU A 5 -15.36 3.53 -2.40
N ALA A 6 -14.80 3.47 -1.18
CA ALA A 6 -15.30 4.22 -0.04
C ALA A 6 -15.24 5.74 -0.27
N ILE A 7 -14.19 6.23 -0.92
CA ILE A 7 -14.04 7.65 -1.29
C ILE A 7 -15.08 8.06 -2.33
N LEU A 8 -15.24 7.28 -3.40
CA LEU A 8 -16.08 7.63 -4.57
C LEU A 8 -17.57 7.36 -4.34
N LEU A 9 -17.91 6.24 -3.70
CA LEU A 9 -19.29 5.75 -3.56
C LEU A 9 -19.78 5.81 -2.10
N GLY A 10 -18.89 5.55 -1.14
CA GLY A 10 -19.23 5.44 0.29
C GLY A 10 -19.28 6.77 1.07
N ARG A 11 -19.22 7.92 0.37
CA ARG A 11 -19.10 9.26 0.98
C ARG A 11 -17.94 9.33 1.99
N SER A 12 -16.88 8.57 1.81
CA SER A 12 -15.73 8.49 2.72
C SER A 12 -16.07 8.03 4.15
N ARG A 13 -17.13 7.23 4.34
CA ARG A 13 -17.44 6.56 5.61
C ARG A 13 -16.89 5.14 5.59
N LEU A 14 -15.98 4.84 6.51
CA LEU A 14 -15.46 3.50 6.74
C LEU A 14 -16.01 2.94 8.06
N ASP A 15 -16.28 1.64 8.07
CA ASP A 15 -16.72 0.90 9.26
C ASP A 15 -15.51 0.67 10.20
N ALA A 16 -15.72 0.74 11.51
CA ALA A 16 -14.72 0.44 12.53
C ALA A 16 -14.14 -0.97 12.37
N LYS A 17 -14.93 -1.91 11.83
CA LYS A 17 -14.45 -3.26 11.51
C LYS A 17 -13.27 -3.24 10.55
N VAL A 18 -13.22 -2.31 9.60
CA VAL A 18 -12.11 -2.21 8.62
C VAL A 18 -10.81 -1.85 9.34
N ALA A 19 -10.87 -0.92 10.30
CA ALA A 19 -9.70 -0.48 11.07
C ALA A 19 -9.07 -1.60 11.93
N VAL A 20 -9.85 -2.64 12.29
CA VAL A 20 -9.38 -3.74 13.14
C VAL A 20 -9.09 -5.00 12.33
N LEU A 21 -10.02 -5.39 11.44
CA LEU A 21 -9.94 -6.66 10.73
C LEU A 21 -8.92 -6.64 9.59
N LYS A 22 -8.73 -5.51 8.88
CA LYS A 22 -7.72 -5.43 7.81
C LYS A 22 -6.29 -5.61 8.32
N PRO A 23 -5.82 -4.88 9.36
CA PRO A 23 -4.46 -5.10 9.85
C PRO A 23 -4.29 -6.48 10.47
N LEU A 24 -5.30 -7.01 11.16
CA LEU A 24 -5.25 -8.37 11.72
C LEU A 24 -5.16 -9.44 10.62
N SER A 25 -6.01 -9.34 9.59
CA SER A 25 -6.00 -10.24 8.43
C SER A 25 -4.66 -10.18 7.70
N SER A 26 -4.11 -8.98 7.53
CA SER A 26 -2.80 -8.78 6.91
C SER A 26 -1.68 -9.40 7.75
N ALA A 27 -1.69 -9.18 9.07
CA ALA A 27 -0.69 -9.73 9.97
C ALA A 27 -0.70 -11.26 9.96
N ILE A 28 -1.89 -11.88 9.95
CA ILE A 28 -2.01 -13.34 9.86
C ILE A 28 -1.54 -13.83 8.48
N SER A 29 -2.00 -13.20 7.39
CA SER A 29 -1.68 -13.66 6.03
C SER A 29 -0.20 -13.52 5.73
N ILE A 30 0.38 -12.34 5.96
CA ILE A 30 1.81 -12.07 5.76
C ILE A 30 2.66 -12.87 6.77
N GLY A 31 2.28 -12.85 8.05
CA GLY A 31 3.02 -13.52 9.12
C GLY A 31 3.03 -15.05 9.01
N SER A 32 2.05 -15.63 8.30
CA SER A 32 2.04 -17.06 7.96
C SER A 32 2.80 -17.41 6.66
N GLY A 33 3.44 -16.42 6.03
CA GLY A 33 4.23 -16.59 4.81
C GLY A 33 3.49 -16.20 3.52
N GLY A 34 2.26 -15.71 3.59
CA GLY A 34 1.50 -15.27 2.41
C GLY A 34 2.21 -14.13 1.65
N PRO A 35 2.32 -14.21 0.31
CA PRO A 35 3.07 -13.28 -0.52
C PRO A 35 2.27 -12.00 -0.77
N PHE A 36 2.02 -11.22 0.27
CA PHE A 36 1.20 -10.02 0.23
C PHE A 36 1.97 -8.78 0.66
N GLY A 37 1.71 -7.67 -0.04
CA GLY A 37 2.14 -6.35 0.36
C GLY A 37 1.35 -5.82 1.57
N ALA A 38 2.03 -5.12 2.48
CA ALA A 38 1.39 -4.48 3.63
C ALA A 38 0.76 -3.11 3.27
N GLU A 39 1.09 -2.55 2.11
CA GLU A 39 0.75 -1.20 1.66
C GLU A 39 -0.76 -0.95 1.65
N GLY A 40 -1.51 -1.86 1.03
CA GLY A 40 -2.98 -1.78 0.94
C GLY A 40 -3.66 -1.76 2.32
N PRO A 41 -3.37 -2.75 3.20
CA PRO A 41 -3.85 -2.77 4.57
C PRO A 41 -3.48 -1.52 5.39
N ILE A 42 -2.28 -0.96 5.21
CA ILE A 42 -1.83 0.28 5.89
C ILE A 42 -2.69 1.46 5.45
N ILE A 43 -2.86 1.66 4.13
CA ILE A 43 -3.71 2.71 3.56
C ILE A 43 -5.14 2.60 4.08
N MET A 44 -5.70 1.39 4.07
CA MET A 44 -7.06 1.13 4.56
C MET A 44 -7.22 1.40 6.05
N THR A 45 -6.24 1.00 6.86
CA THR A 45 -6.28 1.16 8.32
C THR A 45 -6.16 2.62 8.70
N GLY A 46 -5.16 3.33 8.17
CA GLY A 46 -4.99 4.76 8.37
C GLY A 46 -6.19 5.55 7.89
N GLY A 47 -6.71 5.20 6.70
CA GLY A 47 -7.92 5.80 6.15
C GLY A 47 -9.16 5.56 7.02
N ALA A 48 -9.33 4.34 7.53
CA ALA A 48 -10.44 4.02 8.43
C ALA A 48 -10.38 4.83 9.72
N ILE A 49 -9.21 4.95 10.34
CA ILE A 49 -9.03 5.78 11.55
C ILE A 49 -9.38 7.24 11.26
N GLY A 50 -8.85 7.81 10.17
CA GLY A 50 -9.18 9.19 9.76
C GLY A 50 -10.67 9.41 9.48
N SER A 51 -11.32 8.44 8.83
CA SER A 51 -12.77 8.45 8.57
C SER A 51 -13.60 8.36 9.84
N LEU A 52 -13.21 7.50 10.80
CA LEU A 52 -13.94 7.34 12.07
C LEU A 52 -13.87 8.60 12.91
N ILE A 53 -12.70 9.23 12.99
CA ILE A 53 -12.53 10.54 13.66
C ILE A 53 -13.41 11.58 12.97
N ALA A 54 -13.40 11.64 11.64
CA ALA A 54 -14.22 12.57 10.88
C ALA A 54 -15.74 12.36 11.09
N GLN A 55 -16.19 11.12 11.27
CA GLN A 55 -17.59 10.81 11.55
C GLN A 55 -18.06 11.32 12.91
N MET A 56 -17.14 11.56 13.85
CA MET A 56 -17.44 12.16 15.16
C MET A 56 -17.46 13.70 15.11
N LEU A 57 -17.04 14.30 14.00
CA LEU A 57 -16.96 15.75 13.83
C LEU A 57 -18.11 16.26 12.94
N PRO A 58 -18.58 17.51 13.13
CA PRO A 58 -19.59 18.13 12.27
C PRO A 58 -18.96 18.62 10.96
N VAL A 59 -18.46 17.70 10.15
CA VAL A 59 -17.75 17.98 8.88
C VAL A 59 -18.55 17.50 7.66
N SER A 60 -18.34 18.18 6.53
CA SER A 60 -18.90 17.78 5.24
C SER A 60 -18.28 16.49 4.70
N ASP A 61 -18.91 15.91 3.67
CA ASP A 61 -18.40 14.69 3.02
C ASP A 61 -17.01 14.92 2.39
N ASN A 62 -16.73 16.10 1.84
CA ASN A 62 -15.42 16.47 1.29
C ASN A 62 -14.35 16.62 2.39
N GLU A 63 -14.70 17.20 3.53
CA GLU A 63 -13.77 17.30 4.67
C GLU A 63 -13.50 15.93 5.29
N ARG A 64 -14.51 15.06 5.34
CA ARG A 64 -14.33 13.66 5.75
C ARG A 64 -13.43 12.90 4.78
N LYS A 65 -13.57 13.11 3.47
CA LYS A 65 -12.64 12.59 2.46
C LYS A 65 -11.21 13.03 2.76
N THR A 66 -11.00 14.32 3.01
CA THR A 66 -9.68 14.86 3.38
C THR A 66 -9.11 14.19 4.62
N LEU A 67 -9.90 14.00 5.68
CA LEU A 67 -9.44 13.35 6.93
C LEU A 67 -9.14 11.86 6.74
N LEU A 68 -9.95 11.15 5.96
CA LEU A 68 -9.67 9.77 5.56
C LEU A 68 -8.32 9.71 4.82
N VAL A 69 -8.12 10.55 3.81
CA VAL A 69 -6.87 10.55 3.04
C VAL A 69 -5.67 10.98 3.91
N ALA A 70 -5.85 11.93 4.82
CA ALA A 70 -4.82 12.34 5.76
C ALA A 70 -4.38 11.18 6.66
N GLY A 71 -5.33 10.39 7.17
CA GLY A 71 -5.04 9.18 7.93
C GLY A 71 -4.30 8.11 7.11
N ALA A 72 -4.68 7.92 5.83
CA ALA A 72 -3.98 7.00 4.93
C ALA A 72 -2.52 7.44 4.67
N ALA A 73 -2.30 8.73 4.42
CA ALA A 73 -0.96 9.31 4.22
C ALA A 73 -0.11 9.24 5.49
N ALA A 74 -0.69 9.51 6.66
CA ALA A 74 -0.04 9.34 7.95
C ALA A 74 0.37 7.87 8.17
N GLY A 75 -0.53 6.91 7.94
CA GLY A 75 -0.23 5.48 8.08
C GLY A 75 0.91 5.03 7.16
N MET A 76 0.87 5.43 5.89
CA MET A 76 1.96 5.19 4.94
C MET A 76 3.27 5.81 5.42
N THR A 77 3.23 7.03 5.94
CA THR A 77 4.43 7.70 6.46
C THR A 77 4.96 6.95 7.68
N THR A 78 4.11 6.64 8.68
CA THR A 78 4.47 5.91 9.90
C THR A 78 5.09 4.55 9.61
N VAL A 79 4.69 3.85 8.54
CA VAL A 79 5.32 2.56 8.20
C VAL A 79 6.57 2.75 7.34
N PHE A 80 6.51 3.55 6.28
CA PHE A 80 7.56 3.59 5.26
C PHE A 80 8.64 4.65 5.50
N GLY A 81 8.39 5.67 6.33
CA GLY A 81 9.29 6.81 6.49
C GLY A 81 9.39 7.69 5.24
N THR A 82 8.32 7.72 4.43
CA THR A 82 8.30 8.41 3.12
C THR A 82 7.20 9.48 3.07
N PRO A 83 7.30 10.58 3.84
CA PRO A 83 6.23 11.58 3.91
C PRO A 83 5.90 12.20 2.55
N ILE A 84 6.91 12.52 1.74
CA ILE A 84 6.72 13.12 0.41
C ILE A 84 5.98 12.15 -0.53
N ALA A 85 6.41 10.89 -0.57
CA ALA A 85 5.77 9.88 -1.41
C ALA A 85 4.33 9.60 -0.96
N ALA A 86 4.08 9.54 0.35
CA ALA A 86 2.74 9.35 0.90
C ALA A 86 1.78 10.50 0.54
N ILE A 87 2.25 11.75 0.60
CA ILE A 87 1.47 12.92 0.18
C ILE A 87 1.16 12.87 -1.31
N MET A 88 2.15 12.54 -2.15
CA MET A 88 1.96 12.44 -3.60
C MET A 88 0.94 11.35 -3.95
N LEU A 89 1.07 10.17 -3.34
CA LEU A 89 0.13 9.06 -3.50
C LEU A 89 -1.29 9.45 -3.10
N ALA A 90 -1.42 10.17 -1.98
CA ALA A 90 -2.70 10.66 -1.49
C ALA A 90 -3.36 11.66 -2.46
N VAL A 91 -2.59 12.59 -3.01
CA VAL A 91 -3.11 13.59 -3.96
C VAL A 91 -3.50 12.95 -5.28
N GLU A 92 -2.64 12.09 -5.82
CA GLU A 92 -2.81 11.50 -7.15
C GLU A 92 -3.88 10.40 -7.18
N LEU A 93 -3.91 9.50 -6.20
CA LEU A 93 -4.77 8.32 -6.24
C LEU A 93 -6.01 8.38 -5.34
N LEU A 94 -6.05 9.26 -4.33
CA LEU A 94 -7.15 9.29 -3.36
C LEU A 94 -7.96 10.58 -3.45
N LEU A 95 -7.31 11.74 -3.54
CA LEU A 95 -7.99 13.03 -3.63
C LEU A 95 -8.41 13.37 -5.06
N PHE A 96 -7.53 13.15 -6.04
CA PHE A 96 -7.68 13.60 -7.42
C PHE A 96 -7.82 15.13 -7.56
N GLU A 97 -7.28 15.89 -6.61
CA GLU A 97 -7.33 17.36 -6.62
C GLU A 97 -6.13 17.99 -5.88
N TRP A 98 -5.73 19.18 -6.35
CA TRP A 98 -4.62 19.96 -5.79
C TRP A 98 -5.15 21.22 -5.10
N THR A 99 -6.15 21.07 -4.21
CA THR A 99 -6.69 22.22 -3.46
C THR A 99 -5.96 22.36 -2.13
N PRO A 100 -5.60 23.58 -1.68
CA PRO A 100 -4.99 23.78 -0.36
C PRO A 100 -5.84 23.23 0.79
N ARG A 101 -7.17 23.22 0.62
CA ARG A 101 -8.13 22.73 1.62
C ARG A 101 -7.97 21.23 1.90
N SER A 102 -7.58 20.42 0.92
CA SER A 102 -7.34 18.99 1.10
C SER A 102 -5.87 18.66 1.24
N PHE A 103 -4.99 19.37 0.51
CA PHE A 103 -3.55 19.15 0.56
C PHE A 103 -2.92 19.46 1.92
N ILE A 104 -3.24 20.62 2.52
CA ILE A 104 -2.61 21.05 3.78
C ILE A 104 -2.86 20.04 4.91
N PRO A 105 -4.10 19.58 5.17
CA PRO A 105 -4.34 18.57 6.20
C PRO A 105 -3.59 17.25 5.96
N VAL A 106 -3.50 16.80 4.71
CA VAL A 106 -2.77 15.57 4.34
C VAL A 106 -1.27 15.73 4.60
N ALA A 107 -0.69 16.86 4.17
CA ALA A 107 0.72 17.15 4.39
C ALA A 107 1.06 17.26 5.89
N VAL A 108 0.22 17.96 6.66
CA VAL A 108 0.39 18.07 8.11
C VAL A 108 0.34 16.70 8.78
N ALA A 109 -0.62 15.84 8.40
CA ALA A 109 -0.72 14.50 8.98
C ALA A 109 0.51 13.63 8.68
N ALA A 110 1.03 13.68 7.44
CA ALA A 110 2.27 12.99 7.08
C ALA A 110 3.49 13.54 7.86
N ILE A 111 3.62 14.86 8.00
CA ILE A 111 4.72 15.47 8.78
C ILE A 111 4.65 15.05 10.25
N VAL A 112 3.45 15.08 10.84
CA VAL A 112 3.25 14.63 12.24
C VAL A 112 3.63 13.16 12.40
N ALA A 113 3.25 12.30 11.44
CA ALA A 113 3.66 10.90 11.43
C ALA A 113 5.18 10.73 11.34
N GLU A 114 5.88 11.55 10.56
CA GLU A 114 7.35 11.50 10.48
C GLU A 114 8.04 11.98 11.77
N VAL A 115 7.49 13.02 12.41
CA VAL A 115 7.97 13.46 13.72
C VAL A 115 7.76 12.35 14.75
N GLU A 116 6.61 11.70 14.74
CA GLU A 116 6.29 10.59 15.64
C GLU A 116 7.25 9.40 15.44
N ARG A 117 7.52 9.00 14.19
CA ARG A 117 8.54 8.00 13.86
C ARG A 117 9.91 8.33 14.43
N THR A 118 10.31 9.59 14.29
CA THR A 118 11.60 10.08 14.82
C THR A 118 11.65 9.95 16.34
N LEU A 119 10.56 10.33 17.03
CA LEU A 119 10.46 10.21 18.49
C LEU A 119 10.45 8.76 18.97
N LEU A 120 9.87 7.85 18.17
CA LEU A 120 9.89 6.42 18.43
C LEU A 120 11.19 5.72 18.01
N HIS A 121 12.19 6.46 17.50
CA HIS A 121 13.46 5.92 17.02
C HIS A 121 13.28 4.81 15.96
N MET A 122 12.29 4.97 15.08
CA MET A 122 12.03 3.99 14.02
C MET A 122 13.16 4.02 12.97
N PRO A 123 13.62 2.86 12.47
CA PRO A 123 14.64 2.80 11.43
C PRO A 123 14.21 3.51 10.14
N SER A 124 15.10 4.30 9.55
CA SER A 124 14.91 4.95 8.25
C SER A 124 16.26 5.27 7.60
N PRO A 125 16.47 5.04 6.29
CA PRO A 125 15.51 4.47 5.31
C PRO A 125 15.38 2.94 5.44
N ILE A 126 14.25 2.38 4.99
CA ILE A 126 14.00 0.92 4.99
C ILE A 126 15.01 0.17 4.11
N PHE A 127 15.42 0.80 3.00
CA PHE A 127 16.42 0.26 2.07
C PHE A 127 17.57 1.28 1.95
N PRO A 128 18.61 1.19 2.80
CA PRO A 128 19.75 2.09 2.70
C PRO A 128 20.55 1.77 1.44
N PHE A 129 20.81 2.79 0.62
CA PHE A 129 21.67 2.67 -0.56
C PHE A 129 22.82 3.67 -0.46
N SER A 130 24.05 3.18 -0.57
CA SER A 130 25.28 3.99 -0.46
C SER A 130 26.08 4.09 -1.76
N GLY A 131 25.48 3.73 -2.90
CA GLY A 131 26.14 3.83 -4.21
C GLY A 131 26.16 5.26 -4.76
N SER A 132 27.08 5.52 -5.69
CA SER A 132 27.12 6.76 -6.47
C SER A 132 26.30 6.62 -7.75
N MET A 133 25.48 7.63 -8.06
CA MET A 133 24.81 7.75 -9.36
C MET A 133 25.56 8.77 -10.21
N GLU A 134 26.32 8.30 -11.20
CA GLU A 134 26.90 9.17 -12.22
C GLU A 134 25.85 9.45 -13.31
N ALA A 135 25.39 10.70 -13.37
CA ALA A 135 24.46 11.13 -14.40
C ALA A 135 25.18 11.21 -15.76
N SER A 136 24.96 10.21 -16.61
CA SER A 136 25.45 10.17 -17.99
C SER A 136 24.29 10.04 -18.97
N VAL A 137 24.47 10.50 -20.21
CA VAL A 137 23.45 10.37 -21.26
C VAL A 137 23.10 8.90 -21.53
N ALA A 138 24.11 8.01 -21.46
CA ALA A 138 23.90 6.56 -21.54
C ALA A 138 23.10 6.02 -20.34
N GLY A 139 23.41 6.49 -19.12
CA GLY A 139 22.66 6.14 -17.91
C GLY A 139 21.20 6.58 -17.95
N LEU A 140 20.92 7.78 -18.47
CA LEU A 140 19.56 8.27 -18.71
C LEU A 140 18.78 7.34 -19.66
N GLY A 141 19.42 6.90 -20.76
CA GLY A 141 18.83 5.91 -21.66
C GLY A 141 18.48 4.59 -20.94
N GLY A 142 19.37 4.13 -20.06
CA GLY A 142 19.13 2.97 -19.20
C GLY A 142 17.91 3.15 -18.28
N TRP A 143 17.77 4.29 -17.60
CA TRP A 143 16.63 4.55 -16.71
C TRP A 143 15.30 4.61 -17.46
N VAL A 144 15.27 5.18 -18.67
CA VAL A 144 14.08 5.16 -19.53
C VAL A 144 13.68 3.74 -19.90
N LEU A 145 14.65 2.89 -20.28
CA LEU A 145 14.38 1.48 -20.59
C LEU A 145 13.84 0.72 -19.38
N VAL A 146 14.41 0.94 -18.19
CA VAL A 146 13.92 0.35 -16.94
C VAL A 146 12.49 0.82 -16.66
N GLY A 147 12.18 2.10 -16.83
CA GLY A 147 10.83 2.63 -16.65
C GLY A 147 9.80 2.01 -17.61
N ILE A 148 10.16 1.86 -18.89
CA ILE A 148 9.30 1.18 -19.88
C ILE A 148 9.10 -0.30 -19.51
N ALA A 149 10.19 -1.00 -19.18
CA ALA A 149 10.12 -2.40 -18.79
C ALA A 149 9.26 -2.61 -17.53
N ALA A 150 9.43 -1.77 -16.51
CA ALA A 150 8.63 -1.79 -15.29
C ALA A 150 7.14 -1.52 -15.57
N GLY A 151 6.83 -0.57 -16.45
CA GLY A 151 5.45 -0.29 -16.87
C GLY A 151 4.80 -1.46 -17.59
N LEU A 152 5.52 -2.10 -18.54
CA LEU A 152 5.03 -3.28 -19.25
C LEU A 152 4.84 -4.48 -18.32
N LEU A 153 5.79 -4.73 -17.43
CA LEU A 153 5.72 -5.80 -16.43
C LEU A 153 4.56 -5.58 -15.46
N SER A 154 4.32 -4.35 -15.01
CA SER A 154 3.16 -4.00 -14.18
C SER A 154 1.83 -4.29 -14.88
N GLY A 155 1.73 -3.94 -16.18
CA GLY A 155 0.57 -4.27 -17.00
C GLY A 155 0.34 -5.78 -17.14
N LEU A 156 1.40 -6.56 -17.38
CA LEU A 156 1.34 -8.01 -17.44
C LEU A 156 0.91 -8.61 -16.10
N LEU A 157 1.53 -8.18 -14.99
CA LEU A 157 1.20 -8.65 -13.65
C LEU A 157 -0.26 -8.37 -13.31
N THR A 158 -0.77 -7.19 -13.65
CA THR A 158 -2.18 -6.83 -13.46
C THR A 158 -3.11 -7.78 -14.22
N GLN A 159 -2.78 -8.11 -15.48
CA GLN A 159 -3.57 -9.06 -16.27
C GLN A 159 -3.54 -10.47 -15.67
N LEU A 160 -2.38 -10.91 -15.14
CA LEU A 160 -2.25 -12.21 -14.50
C LEU A 160 -3.07 -12.29 -13.20
N VAL A 161 -3.10 -11.23 -12.40
CA VAL A 161 -3.94 -11.16 -11.20
C VAL A 161 -5.42 -11.31 -11.57
N TYR A 162 -5.91 -10.55 -12.55
CA TYR A 162 -7.30 -10.68 -13.02
C TYR A 162 -7.60 -12.04 -13.64
N ALA A 163 -6.66 -12.61 -14.40
CA ALA A 163 -6.81 -13.96 -14.95
C ALA A 163 -6.91 -15.03 -13.84
N CYS A 164 -6.15 -14.88 -12.76
CA CYS A 164 -6.26 -15.75 -11.58
C CYS A 164 -7.60 -15.57 -10.88
N GLU A 165 -8.06 -14.34 -10.63
CA GLU A 165 -9.37 -14.06 -10.05
C GLU A 165 -10.51 -14.70 -10.88
N ASP A 166 -10.49 -14.50 -12.19
CA ASP A 166 -11.46 -15.08 -13.13
C ASP A 166 -11.41 -16.62 -13.16
N ALA A 167 -10.23 -17.21 -12.95
CA ALA A 167 -10.08 -18.65 -12.85
C ALA A 167 -10.71 -19.19 -11.56
N PHE A 168 -10.53 -18.51 -10.42
CA PHE A 168 -11.18 -18.87 -9.16
C PHE A 168 -12.70 -18.80 -9.24
N LEU A 169 -13.25 -17.79 -9.93
CA LEU A 169 -14.70 -17.65 -10.16
C LEU A 169 -15.30 -18.81 -10.97
N LYS A 170 -14.49 -19.51 -11.78
CA LYS A 170 -14.93 -20.67 -12.58
C LYS A 170 -14.84 -22.00 -11.84
N LEU A 171 -14.26 -22.03 -10.64
CA LEU A 171 -14.15 -23.27 -9.88
C LEU A 171 -15.54 -23.71 -9.37
N PRO A 172 -15.95 -24.97 -9.57
CA PRO A 172 -17.22 -25.50 -9.06
C PRO A 172 -17.13 -25.84 -7.55
N ILE A 173 -16.48 -24.97 -6.77
CA ILE A 173 -16.24 -25.12 -5.33
C ILE A 173 -16.75 -23.87 -4.63
N HIS A 174 -17.46 -24.03 -3.52
CA HIS A 174 -17.99 -22.92 -2.74
C HIS A 174 -16.86 -21.96 -2.30
N TRP A 175 -17.08 -20.65 -2.46
CA TRP A 175 -16.07 -19.58 -2.30
C TRP A 175 -15.28 -19.62 -0.98
N MET A 176 -15.89 -20.16 0.08
CA MET A 176 -15.27 -20.28 1.40
C MET A 176 -14.02 -21.18 1.41
N TRP A 177 -13.83 -22.03 0.40
CA TRP A 177 -12.66 -22.90 0.25
C TRP A 177 -11.55 -22.29 -0.60
N TRP A 178 -11.80 -21.20 -1.33
CA TRP A 178 -10.78 -20.59 -2.20
C TRP A 178 -9.52 -20.16 -1.45
N PRO A 179 -9.59 -19.56 -0.24
CA PRO A 179 -8.39 -19.21 0.52
C PRO A 179 -7.53 -20.44 0.85
N MET A 180 -8.15 -21.58 1.12
CA MET A 180 -7.43 -22.83 1.39
C MET A 180 -6.70 -23.35 0.15
N ILE A 181 -7.36 -23.32 -1.01
CA ILE A 181 -6.77 -23.74 -2.29
C ILE A 181 -5.61 -22.81 -2.65
N GLY A 182 -5.81 -21.49 -2.57
CA GLY A 182 -4.77 -20.50 -2.82
C GLY A 182 -3.59 -20.66 -1.87
N GLY A 183 -3.87 -20.85 -0.57
CA GLY A 183 -2.85 -21.09 0.45
C GLY A 183 -2.06 -22.38 0.21
N LEU A 184 -2.70 -23.45 -0.27
CA LEU A 184 -2.01 -24.69 -0.63
C LEU A 184 -1.08 -24.50 -1.83
N VAL A 185 -1.53 -23.81 -2.88
CA VAL A 185 -0.69 -23.52 -4.05
C VAL A 185 0.49 -22.64 -3.67
N VAL A 186 0.26 -21.57 -2.91
CA VAL A 186 1.30 -20.68 -2.41
C VAL A 186 2.27 -21.44 -1.50
N GLY A 187 1.76 -22.28 -0.60
CA GLY A 187 2.58 -23.07 0.32
C GLY A 187 3.47 -24.06 -0.42
N ILE A 188 2.94 -24.81 -1.39
CA ILE A 188 3.74 -25.71 -2.24
C ILE A 188 4.77 -24.93 -3.06
N GLY A 189 4.37 -23.79 -3.63
CA GLY A 189 5.28 -22.89 -4.36
C GLY A 189 6.43 -22.40 -3.48
N GLY A 190 6.13 -22.02 -2.24
CA GLY A 190 7.12 -21.58 -1.25
C GLY A 190 8.08 -22.67 -0.77
N LEU A 191 7.72 -23.96 -0.88
CA LEU A 191 8.66 -25.05 -0.65
C LEU A 191 9.71 -25.18 -1.77
N ILE A 192 9.37 -24.72 -2.98
CA ILE A 192 10.25 -24.74 -4.15
C ILE A 192 11.08 -23.46 -4.23
N GLU A 193 10.43 -22.31 -4.08
CA GLU A 193 11.05 -20.98 -4.08
C GLU A 193 10.66 -20.21 -2.80
N PRO A 194 11.41 -20.38 -1.70
CA PRO A 194 11.10 -19.71 -0.43
C PRO A 194 11.11 -18.18 -0.50
N HIS A 195 11.91 -17.58 -1.39
CA HIS A 195 11.98 -16.13 -1.57
C HIS A 195 10.70 -15.54 -2.15
N ALA A 196 9.82 -16.36 -2.72
CA ALA A 196 8.51 -15.92 -3.19
C ALA A 196 7.52 -15.64 -2.04
N LEU A 197 7.81 -16.08 -0.81
CA LEU A 197 6.94 -15.89 0.35
C LEU A 197 7.19 -14.54 1.06
N GLY A 198 6.19 -14.09 1.82
CA GLY A 198 6.26 -12.85 2.60
C GLY A 198 6.16 -11.57 1.76
N VAL A 199 6.60 -10.44 2.32
CA VAL A 199 6.43 -9.12 1.70
C VAL A 199 7.46 -8.85 0.59
N GLY A 200 8.58 -9.58 0.59
CA GLY A 200 9.66 -9.43 -0.38
C GLY A 200 10.68 -8.32 -0.07
N TYR A 201 10.61 -7.69 1.11
CA TYR A 201 11.59 -6.67 1.50
C TYR A 201 13.01 -7.24 1.64
N ASP A 202 13.16 -8.46 2.14
CA ASP A 202 14.46 -9.14 2.21
C ASP A 202 15.05 -9.37 0.82
N ASN A 203 14.21 -9.65 -0.19
CA ASN A 203 14.68 -9.80 -1.57
C ASN A 203 15.23 -8.47 -2.11
N ILE A 204 14.57 -7.36 -1.80
CA ILE A 204 15.03 -6.03 -2.19
C ILE A 204 16.35 -5.70 -1.49
N ALA A 205 16.44 -5.94 -0.18
CA ALA A 205 17.67 -5.71 0.59
C ALA A 205 18.84 -6.55 0.04
N ASN A 206 18.64 -7.85 -0.19
CA ASN A 206 19.67 -8.72 -0.75
C ASN A 206 20.11 -8.26 -2.15
N MET A 207 19.19 -7.82 -3.01
CA MET A 207 19.55 -7.31 -4.34
C MET A 207 20.36 -6.01 -4.29
N LEU A 208 20.19 -5.19 -3.25
CA LEU A 208 20.94 -3.96 -3.06
C LEU A 208 22.32 -4.20 -2.43
N ASP A 209 22.44 -5.21 -1.57
CA ASP A 209 23.70 -5.57 -0.88
C ASP A 209 24.70 -6.32 -1.79
N GLY A 210 24.21 -6.93 -2.88
CA GLY A 210 25.03 -7.63 -3.90
C GLY A 210 25.22 -9.11 -3.62
#